data_AF-A0AAE4ZBE9-F1
#
_entry.id   AF-A0AAE4ZBE9-F1
#
_cell.length_a   1.000
_cell.length_b   1.000
_cell.length_c   1.000
_cell.angle_alpha   90.00
_cell.angle_beta   90.00
_cell.angle_gamma   90.00
#
_symmetry.space_group_name_H-M   'P 1'
#
loop_
_entity.id
_entity.type
_entity.pdbx_description
1 polymer ?
#
loop_
_entity_poly.entity_id
_entity_poly.type
_entity_poly.pdbx_seq_one_letter_code
_entity_poly.pdbx_strand_id
1 'polypeptide(L)'
;MTKPLSKLLVICHITAIGLACSDQAPSTAEIFERYIAASNAHDLETLERMTADDIVWQLGPWTLVGKEEALRPHYADLVNHTVLEAREVVVRGDTVECTLVERSDATRAYGPDSLITHARYVFEEGLVVKKEPWAPSPSLMELNGRSEPFRRWVREQHPEALAVIVDSTGTPRWTRSAVDIVHELREAWVATGKPGS
;
A
#
# COMPACT_ATOMS: atom_id res chain seq x y z
N MET A 1 2.62 3.60 -88.57
CA MET A 1 2.07 2.95 -87.36
C MET A 1 3.22 2.66 -86.40
N THR A 2 3.25 3.34 -85.25
CA THR A 2 3.75 2.89 -83.93
C THR A 2 3.82 4.13 -83.02
N LYS A 3 2.99 4.17 -81.97
CA LYS A 3 3.05 5.17 -80.88
C LYS A 3 3.77 4.53 -79.69
N PRO A 4 4.63 5.26 -78.95
CA PRO A 4 5.27 4.72 -77.76
C PRO A 4 4.31 4.77 -76.56
N LEU A 5 4.31 3.71 -75.76
CA LEU A 5 3.58 3.59 -74.50
C LEU A 5 4.21 4.48 -73.43
N SER A 6 3.44 5.46 -72.95
CA SER A 6 3.71 6.21 -71.72
C SER A 6 3.50 5.29 -70.51
N LYS A 7 4.58 5.00 -69.77
CA LYS A 7 4.54 4.29 -68.49
C LYS A 7 4.00 5.24 -67.42
N LEU A 8 2.78 4.99 -66.95
CA LEU A 8 2.19 5.69 -65.81
C LEU A 8 2.92 5.21 -64.54
N LEU A 9 3.64 6.12 -63.89
CA LEU A 9 4.28 5.90 -62.60
C LEU A 9 3.21 6.08 -61.51
N VAL A 10 2.73 4.98 -60.94
CA VAL A 10 1.83 4.99 -59.78
C VAL A 10 2.66 5.26 -58.54
N ILE A 11 2.66 6.51 -58.06
CA ILE A 11 3.28 6.90 -56.80
C ILE A 11 2.35 6.45 -55.66
N CYS A 12 2.62 5.29 -55.10
CA CYS A 12 2.02 4.80 -53.86
C CYS A 12 2.43 5.73 -52.71
N HIS A 13 1.53 6.64 -52.30
CA HIS A 13 1.67 7.39 -51.06
C HIS A 13 1.46 6.41 -49.90
N ILE A 14 2.56 5.92 -49.33
CA ILE A 14 2.56 5.23 -48.05
C ILE A 14 2.32 6.31 -46.99
N THR A 15 1.06 6.47 -46.58
CA THR A 15 0.69 7.26 -45.41
C THR A 15 1.24 6.53 -44.18
N ALA A 16 2.41 6.95 -43.71
CA ALA A 16 2.91 6.55 -42.41
C ALA A 16 1.95 7.10 -41.35
N ILE A 17 1.03 6.26 -40.88
CA ILE A 17 0.26 6.52 -39.67
C ILE A 17 1.25 6.42 -38.54
N GLY A 18 1.86 7.55 -38.19
CA GLY A 18 2.66 7.67 -36.99
C GLY A 18 1.79 7.26 -35.80
N LEU A 19 2.18 6.18 -35.15
CA LEU A 19 1.77 5.87 -33.78
C LEU A 19 2.27 7.03 -32.92
N ALA A 20 1.48 8.10 -32.84
CA ALA A 20 1.60 9.10 -31.79
C ALA A 20 1.20 8.39 -30.50
N CYS A 21 2.14 7.63 -29.91
CA CYS A 21 2.12 7.38 -28.49
C CYS A 21 2.02 8.75 -27.83
N SER A 22 0.84 9.12 -27.35
CA SER A 22 0.68 10.40 -26.69
C SER A 22 1.58 10.39 -25.47
N ASP A 23 2.54 11.32 -25.40
CA ASP A 23 3.36 11.62 -24.22
C ASP A 23 2.52 12.20 -23.06
N GLN A 24 1.26 11.78 -22.95
CA GLN A 24 0.36 12.23 -21.91
C GLN A 24 0.77 11.56 -20.62
N ALA A 25 1.16 12.39 -19.64
CA ALA A 25 1.42 11.92 -18.29
C ALA A 25 0.20 11.14 -17.75
N PRO A 26 0.42 10.05 -17.00
CA PRO A 26 -0.68 9.30 -16.41
C PRO A 26 -1.50 10.19 -15.48
N SER A 27 -2.82 9.98 -15.49
CA SER A 27 -3.74 10.65 -14.58
C SER A 27 -3.51 10.21 -13.13
N THR A 28 -3.92 11.04 -12.16
CA THR A 28 -3.87 10.71 -10.72
C THR A 28 -4.58 9.40 -10.41
N ALA A 29 -5.68 9.10 -11.11
CA ALA A 29 -6.41 7.83 -10.97
C ALA A 29 -5.54 6.63 -11.38
N GLU A 30 -4.90 6.70 -12.54
CA GLU A 30 -4.02 5.62 -13.04
C GLU A 30 -2.79 5.44 -12.14
N ILE A 31 -2.23 6.53 -11.60
CA ILE A 31 -1.12 6.46 -10.63
C ILE A 31 -1.59 5.78 -9.34
N PHE A 32 -2.76 6.16 -8.82
CA PHE A 32 -3.32 5.53 -7.62
C PHE A 32 -3.63 4.04 -7.81
N GLU A 33 -4.24 3.65 -8.93
CA GLU A 33 -4.50 2.24 -9.25
C GLU A 33 -3.21 1.42 -9.31
N ARG A 34 -2.17 1.96 -9.96
CA ARG A 34 -0.84 1.34 -9.99
C ARG A 34 -0.22 1.22 -8.60
N TYR A 35 -0.42 2.22 -7.74
CA TYR A 35 0.08 2.19 -6.36
C TYR A 35 -0.58 1.07 -5.57
N ILE A 36 -1.92 0.96 -5.62
CA ILE A 36 -2.66 -0.13 -4.96
C ILE A 36 -2.26 -1.51 -5.51
N ALA A 37 -2.08 -1.62 -6.83
CA ALA A 37 -1.61 -2.85 -7.46
C ALA A 37 -0.21 -3.24 -6.96
N ALA A 38 0.72 -2.28 -6.87
CA ALA A 38 2.06 -2.51 -6.32
C ALA A 38 2.03 -2.91 -4.84
N SER A 39 1.17 -2.29 -4.02
CA SER A 39 0.96 -2.69 -2.63
C SER A 39 0.46 -4.13 -2.51
N ASN A 40 -0.55 -4.52 -3.31
CA ASN A 40 -1.08 -5.88 -3.30
C ASN A 40 -0.11 -6.93 -3.86
N ALA A 41 0.76 -6.53 -4.78
CA ALA A 41 1.84 -7.39 -5.29
C ALA A 41 3.05 -7.45 -4.34
N HIS A 42 3.03 -6.64 -3.26
CA HIS A 42 4.16 -6.39 -2.37
C HIS A 42 5.45 -6.00 -3.14
N ASP A 43 5.28 -5.26 -4.23
CA ASP A 43 6.36 -4.78 -5.09
C ASP A 43 6.98 -3.51 -4.51
N LEU A 44 7.90 -3.71 -3.56
CA LEU A 44 8.57 -2.62 -2.84
C LEU A 44 9.41 -1.72 -3.74
N GLU A 45 9.99 -2.25 -4.83
CA GLU A 45 10.78 -1.45 -5.78
C GLU A 45 9.87 -0.47 -6.54
N THR A 46 8.69 -0.93 -6.96
CA THR A 46 7.71 -0.03 -7.58
C THR A 46 7.15 0.97 -6.58
N LEU A 47 6.84 0.55 -5.36
CA LEU A 47 6.37 1.46 -4.31
C LEU A 47 7.40 2.54 -3.98
N GLU A 48 8.69 2.19 -3.91
CA GLU A 48 9.78 3.14 -3.68
C GLU A 48 9.86 4.19 -4.78
N ARG A 49 9.73 3.78 -6.05
CA ARG A 49 9.73 4.69 -7.21
C ARG A 49 8.49 5.58 -7.29
N MET A 50 7.38 5.18 -6.67
CA MET A 50 6.12 5.93 -6.64
C MET A 50 5.95 6.79 -5.40
N THR A 51 6.93 6.80 -4.49
CA THR A 51 6.86 7.51 -3.22
C THR A 51 7.84 8.67 -3.24
N ALA A 52 7.43 9.84 -2.77
CA ALA A 52 8.32 11.00 -2.65
C ALA A 52 9.35 10.81 -1.52
N ASP A 53 10.52 11.45 -1.64
CA ASP A 53 11.59 11.35 -0.62
C ASP A 53 11.15 11.92 0.73
N ASP A 54 10.31 12.95 0.71
CA ASP A 54 9.80 13.70 1.87
C ASP A 54 8.35 13.34 2.25
N ILE A 55 7.86 12.17 1.80
CA ILE A 55 6.51 11.70 2.10
C ILE A 55 6.16 11.80 3.60
N VAL A 56 4.93 12.21 3.88
CA VAL A 56 4.33 12.14 5.22
C VAL A 56 3.19 11.12 5.23
N TRP A 57 3.34 10.05 6.01
CA TRP A 57 2.29 9.06 6.21
C TRP A 57 1.80 9.07 7.68
N GLN A 58 0.55 9.48 7.88
CA GLN A 58 -0.17 9.31 9.14
C GLN A 58 -0.82 7.91 9.20
N LEU A 59 -0.29 7.06 10.07
CA LEU A 59 -0.75 5.69 10.30
C LEU A 59 -1.28 5.60 11.73
N GLY A 60 -2.61 5.73 11.91
CA GLY A 60 -3.21 5.77 13.24
C GLY A 60 -2.61 6.90 14.10
N PRO A 61 -2.05 6.63 15.30
CA PRO A 61 -1.42 7.65 16.13
C PRO A 61 0.01 8.01 15.68
N TRP A 62 0.58 7.30 14.70
CA TRP A 62 1.96 7.47 14.27
C TRP A 62 2.04 8.36 13.03
N THR A 63 3.09 9.17 12.96
CA THR A 63 3.44 9.93 11.75
C THR A 63 4.81 9.47 11.29
N LEU A 64 4.87 8.89 10.10
CA LEU A 64 6.09 8.43 9.44
C LEU A 64 6.51 9.51 8.44
N VAL A 65 7.74 9.97 8.55
CA VAL A 65 8.27 11.08 7.74
C VAL A 65 9.48 10.60 6.97
N GLY A 66 9.47 10.87 5.66
CA GLY A 66 10.49 10.45 4.73
C GLY A 66 10.21 9.06 4.15
N LYS A 67 10.71 8.85 2.94
CA LYS A 67 10.50 7.62 2.14
C LYS A 67 10.86 6.35 2.90
N GLU A 68 12.01 6.33 3.58
CA GLU A 68 12.43 5.13 4.31
C GLU A 68 11.41 4.72 5.38
N GLU A 69 10.96 5.65 6.21
CA GLU A 69 9.99 5.37 7.28
C GLU A 69 8.62 5.01 6.70
N ALA A 70 8.16 5.72 5.68
CA ALA A 70 6.87 5.47 5.04
C ALA A 70 6.85 4.16 4.24
N LEU A 71 7.98 3.62 3.80
CA LEU A 71 8.01 2.31 3.12
C LEU A 71 7.98 1.13 4.11
N ARG A 72 8.37 1.35 5.38
CA ARG A 72 8.45 0.27 6.37
C ARG A 72 7.14 -0.51 6.59
N PRO A 73 5.96 0.13 6.68
CA PRO A 73 4.70 -0.61 6.81
C PRO A 73 4.41 -1.58 5.66
N HIS A 74 4.91 -1.34 4.44
CA HIS A 74 4.69 -2.27 3.31
C HIS A 74 5.43 -3.61 3.52
N TYR A 75 6.49 -3.66 4.34
CA TYR A 75 7.06 -4.94 4.77
C TYR A 75 6.13 -5.68 5.72
N ALA A 76 5.44 -4.96 6.60
CA ALA A 76 4.39 -5.57 7.42
C ALA A 76 3.28 -6.11 6.51
N ASP A 77 2.87 -5.37 5.49
CA ASP A 77 1.87 -5.83 4.53
C ASP A 77 2.28 -7.16 3.87
N LEU A 78 3.54 -7.26 3.41
CA LEU A 78 4.11 -8.49 2.85
C LEU A 78 4.06 -9.66 3.83
N VAL A 79 4.57 -9.49 5.04
CA VAL A 79 4.63 -10.56 6.06
C VAL A 79 3.23 -10.96 6.54
N ASN A 80 2.27 -10.05 6.48
CA ASN A 80 0.88 -10.29 6.87
C ASN A 80 -0.02 -10.78 5.71
N HIS A 81 0.54 -11.00 4.52
CA HIS A 81 -0.21 -11.34 3.30
C HIS A 81 -1.39 -10.40 3.08
N THR A 82 -1.12 -9.11 3.21
CA THR A 82 -2.15 -8.07 3.23
C THR A 82 -2.67 -7.81 1.83
N VAL A 83 -3.99 -7.82 1.69
CA VAL A 83 -4.70 -7.50 0.46
C VAL A 83 -5.60 -6.29 0.71
N LEU A 84 -5.41 -5.27 -0.11
CA LEU A 84 -6.16 -4.02 -0.13
C LEU A 84 -7.17 -4.02 -1.28
N GLU A 85 -8.39 -3.63 -0.96
CA GLU A 85 -9.45 -3.33 -1.93
C GLU A 85 -9.87 -1.87 -1.74
N ALA A 86 -9.60 -1.03 -2.75
CA ALA A 86 -10.03 0.36 -2.76
C ALA A 86 -11.47 0.47 -3.24
N ARG A 87 -12.31 1.15 -2.47
CA ARG A 87 -13.73 1.42 -2.75
C ARG A 87 -13.99 2.92 -2.66
N GLU A 88 -15.11 3.35 -3.26
CA GLU A 88 -15.59 4.73 -3.14
C GLU A 88 -14.51 5.76 -3.52
N VAL A 89 -13.73 5.44 -4.55
CA VAL A 89 -12.57 6.25 -4.97
C VAL A 89 -13.08 7.56 -5.58
N VAL A 90 -12.65 8.68 -4.98
CA VAL A 90 -12.95 10.03 -5.45
C VAL A 90 -11.63 10.74 -5.76
N VAL A 91 -11.47 11.17 -7.00
CA VAL A 91 -10.27 11.90 -7.46
C VAL A 91 -10.60 13.38 -7.66
N ARG A 92 -9.80 14.26 -7.06
CA ARG A 92 -9.93 15.72 -7.17
C ARG A 92 -8.55 16.33 -7.41
N GLY A 93 -8.22 16.58 -8.68
CA GLY A 93 -6.90 17.08 -9.06
C GLY A 93 -5.80 16.07 -8.69
N ASP A 94 -4.96 16.46 -7.74
CA ASP A 94 -3.83 15.69 -7.21
C ASP A 94 -4.18 14.79 -6.02
N THR A 95 -5.44 14.81 -5.58
CA THR A 95 -5.85 14.15 -4.35
C THR A 95 -6.81 13.01 -4.65
N VAL A 96 -6.59 11.87 -3.99
CA VAL A 96 -7.48 10.71 -4.01
C VAL A 96 -7.98 10.43 -2.60
N GLU A 97 -9.29 10.41 -2.42
CA GLU A 97 -9.96 9.95 -1.20
C GLU A 97 -10.63 8.61 -1.49
N CYS A 98 -10.46 7.64 -0.61
CA CYS A 98 -11.05 6.31 -0.78
C CYS A 98 -11.35 5.64 0.56
N THR A 99 -12.13 4.56 0.48
CA THR A 99 -12.30 3.58 1.55
C THR A 99 -11.44 2.36 1.21
N LEU A 100 -10.48 2.01 2.06
CA LEU A 100 -9.67 0.80 1.93
C LEU A 100 -10.28 -0.31 2.77
N VAL A 101 -10.53 -1.45 2.14
CA VAL A 101 -10.87 -2.70 2.81
C VAL A 101 -9.63 -3.59 2.79
N GLU A 102 -9.01 -3.75 3.95
CA GLU A 102 -7.81 -4.53 4.17
C GLU A 102 -8.18 -5.92 4.70
N ARG A 103 -7.56 -6.97 4.15
CA ARG A 103 -7.62 -8.33 4.68
C ARG A 103 -6.20 -8.83 4.87
N SER A 104 -5.88 -9.35 6.04
CA SER A 104 -4.53 -9.82 6.35
C SER A 104 -4.56 -10.95 7.38
N ASP A 105 -3.43 -11.58 7.62
CA ASP A 105 -3.29 -12.56 8.69
C ASP A 105 -3.54 -11.93 10.06
N ALA A 106 -3.22 -10.64 10.23
CA ALA A 106 -3.52 -9.88 11.44
C ALA A 106 -5.04 -9.77 11.70
N THR A 107 -5.82 -9.38 10.69
CA THR A 107 -7.28 -9.25 10.84
C THR A 107 -7.89 -10.63 11.13
N ARG A 108 -7.47 -11.67 10.42
CA ARG A 108 -7.91 -13.06 10.65
C ARG A 108 -7.58 -13.55 12.07
N ALA A 109 -6.40 -13.23 12.58
CA ALA A 109 -5.99 -13.63 13.93
C ALA A 109 -6.80 -12.91 15.02
N TYR A 110 -7.06 -11.61 14.87
CA TYR A 110 -7.76 -10.83 15.89
C TYR A 110 -9.29 -10.90 15.77
N GLY A 111 -9.82 -11.47 14.69
CA GLY A 111 -11.23 -11.84 14.54
C GLY A 111 -12.05 -11.04 13.52
N PRO A 112 -11.78 -9.79 13.13
CA PRO A 112 -12.52 -9.18 12.04
C PRO A 112 -12.04 -9.74 10.69
N ASP A 113 -12.98 -10.04 9.79
CA ASP A 113 -12.65 -10.55 8.44
C ASP A 113 -11.91 -9.52 7.58
N SER A 114 -12.08 -8.24 7.91
CA SER A 114 -11.40 -7.13 7.24
C SER A 114 -11.29 -5.91 8.14
N LEU A 115 -10.30 -5.07 7.87
CA LEU A 115 -10.14 -3.74 8.44
C LEU A 115 -10.60 -2.70 7.40
N ILE A 116 -11.53 -1.82 7.79
CA ILE A 116 -12.01 -0.73 6.92
C ILE A 116 -11.38 0.58 7.39
N THR A 117 -10.68 1.27 6.49
CA THR A 117 -10.08 2.58 6.75
C THR A 117 -10.45 3.60 5.68
N HIS A 118 -10.45 4.87 6.05
CA HIS A 118 -10.71 5.98 5.13
C HIS A 118 -9.42 6.74 4.88
N ALA A 119 -8.84 6.60 3.68
CA ALA A 119 -7.50 7.07 3.36
C ALA A 119 -7.52 8.13 2.26
N ARG A 120 -6.72 9.19 2.46
CA ARG A 120 -6.44 10.23 1.48
C ARG A 120 -4.98 10.11 1.05
N TYR A 121 -4.78 10.14 -0.25
CA TYR A 121 -3.48 10.18 -0.91
C TYR A 121 -3.35 11.51 -1.64
N VAL A 122 -2.21 12.18 -1.48
CA VAL A 122 -1.86 13.39 -2.24
C VAL A 122 -0.67 13.08 -3.12
N PHE A 123 -0.74 13.49 -4.38
CA PHE A 123 0.25 13.21 -5.40
C PHE A 123 0.91 14.49 -5.91
N GLU A 124 2.23 14.53 -6.01
CA GLU A 124 2.94 15.63 -6.67
C GLU A 124 3.94 15.03 -7.66
N GLU A 125 3.96 15.57 -8.90
CA GLU A 125 4.84 15.09 -9.98
C GLU A 125 4.77 13.57 -10.22
N GLY A 126 3.60 12.96 -9.96
CA GLY A 126 3.37 11.53 -10.13
C GLY A 126 3.81 10.66 -8.94
N LEU A 127 4.23 11.26 -7.82
CA LEU A 127 4.67 10.59 -6.61
C LEU A 127 3.70 10.80 -5.46
N VAL A 128 3.53 9.81 -4.59
CA VAL A 128 2.79 9.96 -3.33
C VAL A 128 3.62 10.80 -2.36
N VAL A 129 3.15 11.99 -2.03
CA VAL A 129 3.77 12.89 -1.02
C VAL A 129 3.07 12.81 0.33
N LYS A 130 1.82 12.35 0.37
CA LYS A 130 1.05 12.26 1.62
C LYS A 130 0.09 11.09 1.63
N LYS A 131 0.01 10.40 2.76
CA LYS A 131 -1.04 9.42 3.07
C LYS A 131 -1.59 9.69 4.46
N GLU A 132 -2.88 9.99 4.58
CA GLU A 132 -3.49 10.34 5.87
C GLU A 132 -4.96 9.89 5.96
N PRO A 133 -5.52 9.74 7.17
CA PRO A 133 -6.96 9.53 7.30
C PRO A 133 -7.74 10.79 6.89
N TRP A 134 -8.80 10.65 6.09
CA TRP A 134 -9.75 11.75 5.85
C TRP A 134 -11.02 11.67 6.69
N ALA A 135 -11.28 10.51 7.30
CA ALA A 135 -12.38 10.29 8.22
C ALA A 135 -11.98 9.30 9.33
N PRO A 136 -12.69 9.31 10.49
CA PRO A 136 -12.50 8.30 11.52
C PRO A 136 -12.69 6.89 10.96
N SER A 137 -11.87 5.95 11.40
CA SER A 137 -11.94 4.54 10.98
C SER A 137 -12.27 3.65 12.19
N PRO A 138 -13.57 3.45 12.54
CA PRO A 138 -13.97 2.67 13.71
C PRO A 138 -13.39 1.26 13.75
N SER A 139 -13.25 0.63 12.58
CA SER A 139 -12.66 -0.71 12.44
C SER A 139 -11.22 -0.78 12.96
N LEU A 140 -10.45 0.30 12.88
CA LEU A 140 -9.09 0.36 13.44
C LEU A 140 -9.12 0.36 14.98
N MET A 141 -10.06 1.09 15.57
CA MET A 141 -10.26 1.09 17.03
C MET A 141 -10.71 -0.30 17.51
N GLU A 142 -11.61 -0.93 16.77
CA GLU A 142 -12.07 -2.30 17.06
C GLU A 142 -10.92 -3.31 16.98
N LEU A 143 -10.12 -3.30 15.91
CA LEU A 143 -8.96 -4.17 15.75
C LEU A 143 -7.95 -3.96 16.89
N ASN A 144 -7.72 -2.71 17.30
CA ASN A 144 -6.86 -2.38 18.44
C ASN A 144 -7.39 -2.92 19.76
N GLY A 145 -8.72 -2.94 19.97
CA GLY A 145 -9.32 -3.58 21.15
C GLY A 145 -9.17 -5.10 21.11
N ARG A 146 -9.45 -5.71 19.95
CA ARG A 146 -9.37 -7.17 19.74
C ARG A 146 -7.95 -7.73 19.78
N SER A 147 -6.93 -6.92 19.53
CA SER A 147 -5.53 -7.33 19.66
C SER A 147 -4.99 -7.27 21.10
N GLU A 148 -5.76 -6.77 22.07
CA GLU A 148 -5.28 -6.64 23.46
C GLU A 148 -4.94 -7.97 24.14
N PRO A 149 -5.74 -9.06 24.00
CA PRO A 149 -5.36 -10.37 24.53
C PRO A 149 -4.00 -10.86 24.01
N PHE A 150 -3.75 -10.68 22.71
CA PHE A 150 -2.46 -11.01 22.10
C PHE A 150 -1.33 -10.15 22.71
N ARG A 151 -1.51 -8.83 22.80
CA ARG A 151 -0.49 -7.94 23.42
C ARG A 151 -0.21 -8.32 24.87
N ARG A 152 -1.23 -8.69 25.64
CA ARG A 152 -1.07 -9.18 27.02
C ARG A 152 -0.27 -10.47 27.05
N TRP A 153 -0.62 -11.45 26.21
CA TRP A 153 0.09 -12.72 26.11
C TRP A 153 1.56 -12.52 25.75
N VAL A 154 1.89 -11.65 24.78
CA VAL A 154 3.28 -11.31 24.44
C VAL A 154 4.02 -10.72 25.64
N ARG A 155 3.42 -9.78 26.39
CA ARG A 155 4.06 -9.19 27.58
C ARG A 155 4.32 -10.21 28.70
N GLU A 156 3.42 -11.18 28.86
CA GLU A 156 3.49 -12.17 29.94
C GLU A 156 4.41 -13.36 29.59
N GLN A 157 4.36 -13.83 28.35
CA GLN A 157 5.04 -15.07 27.92
C GLN A 157 6.31 -14.82 27.12
N HIS A 158 6.45 -13.64 26.50
CA HIS A 158 7.56 -13.28 25.62
C HIS A 158 8.12 -11.87 25.91
N PRO A 159 8.45 -11.53 27.17
CA PRO A 159 8.92 -10.19 27.53
C PRO A 159 10.23 -9.80 26.79
N GLU A 160 11.05 -10.77 26.41
CA GLU A 160 12.27 -10.56 25.62
C GLU A 160 11.99 -9.99 24.22
N ALA A 161 10.85 -10.34 23.61
CA ALA A 161 10.48 -9.86 22.30
C ALA A 161 10.17 -8.35 22.31
N LEU A 162 9.73 -7.81 23.46
CA LEU A 162 9.40 -6.38 23.60
C LEU A 162 10.58 -5.48 23.24
N ALA A 163 11.81 -5.86 23.59
CA ALA A 163 13.00 -5.08 23.28
C ALA A 163 13.26 -4.95 21.76
N VAL A 164 12.71 -5.86 20.96
CA VAL A 164 12.84 -5.87 19.50
C VAL A 164 11.64 -5.24 18.81
N ILE A 165 10.43 -5.40 19.34
CA ILE A 165 9.20 -4.96 18.67
C ILE A 165 8.76 -3.53 19.03
N VAL A 166 9.19 -3.01 20.17
CA VAL A 166 8.95 -1.61 20.57
C VAL A 166 10.25 -0.88 20.88
N ASP A 167 10.24 0.43 20.71
CA ASP A 167 11.34 1.29 21.16
C ASP A 167 11.19 1.65 22.65
N SER A 168 12.12 2.47 23.17
CA SER A 168 12.11 2.90 24.58
C SER A 168 10.91 3.77 24.95
N THR A 169 10.16 4.27 23.97
CA THR A 169 8.94 5.07 24.17
C THR A 169 7.67 4.22 24.12
N GLY A 170 7.79 2.93 23.79
CA GLY A 170 6.67 2.03 23.55
C GLY A 170 6.08 2.15 22.13
N THR A 171 6.77 2.86 21.23
CA THR A 171 6.36 2.98 19.82
C THR A 171 6.75 1.69 19.08
N PRO A 172 5.87 1.12 18.24
CA PRO A 172 6.21 -0.03 17.42
C PRO A 172 7.39 0.25 16.50
N ARG A 173 8.33 -0.68 16.43
CA ARG A 173 9.42 -0.66 15.44
C ARG A 173 8.94 -1.34 14.17
N TRP A 174 9.00 -0.64 13.04
CA TRP A 174 8.63 -1.19 11.73
C TRP A 174 9.82 -1.80 10.98
N THR A 175 10.85 -2.26 11.70
CA THR A 175 11.97 -2.98 11.08
C THR A 175 11.55 -4.39 10.68
N ARG A 176 12.20 -4.98 9.67
CA ARG A 176 11.94 -6.36 9.23
C ARG A 176 11.93 -7.35 10.40
N SER A 177 12.96 -7.34 11.24
CA SER A 177 13.06 -8.25 12.40
C SER A 177 11.91 -8.09 13.40
N ALA A 178 11.48 -6.85 13.66
CA ALA A 178 10.35 -6.59 14.54
C ALA A 178 9.03 -7.13 13.95
N VAL A 179 8.80 -6.90 12.66
CA VAL A 179 7.63 -7.40 11.94
C VAL A 179 7.60 -8.94 11.93
N ASP A 180 8.72 -9.57 11.61
CA ASP A 180 8.84 -11.04 11.58
C ASP A 180 8.53 -11.64 12.96
N ILE A 181 9.10 -11.10 14.03
CA ILE A 181 8.83 -11.54 15.41
C ILE A 181 7.36 -11.39 15.77
N VAL A 182 6.72 -10.26 15.44
CA VAL A 182 5.29 -10.06 15.71
C VAL A 182 4.45 -11.09 14.96
N HIS A 183 4.79 -11.41 13.72
CA HIS A 183 4.10 -12.43 12.94
C HIS A 183 4.28 -13.82 13.56
N GLU A 184 5.50 -14.24 13.88
CA GLU A 184 5.79 -15.53 14.51
C GLU A 184 5.05 -15.70 15.85
N LEU A 185 5.09 -14.68 16.70
CA LEU A 185 4.38 -14.68 17.98
C LEU A 185 2.87 -14.79 17.80
N ARG A 186 2.31 -14.13 16.77
CA ARG A 186 0.89 -14.22 16.48
C ARG A 186 0.50 -15.61 16.00
N GLU A 187 1.29 -16.25 15.14
CA GLU A 187 1.05 -17.63 14.72
C GLU A 187 1.11 -18.59 15.91
N ALA A 188 2.08 -18.41 16.82
CA ALA A 188 2.17 -19.20 18.06
C ALA A 188 0.95 -18.97 18.98
N TRP A 189 0.49 -17.72 19.12
CA TRP A 189 -0.71 -17.40 19.89
C TRP A 189 -1.97 -18.03 19.29
N VAL A 190 -2.11 -18.04 17.97
CA VAL A 190 -3.21 -18.74 17.27
C VAL A 190 -3.12 -20.26 17.50
N ALA A 191 -1.93 -20.84 17.34
CA ALA A 191 -1.70 -22.29 17.52
C ALA A 191 -1.97 -22.78 18.95
N THR A 192 -1.80 -21.92 19.95
CA THR A 192 -2.12 -22.22 21.36
C THR A 192 -3.60 -21.98 21.73
N GLY A 193 -4.46 -21.69 20.74
CA GLY A 193 -5.89 -21.49 20.96
C GLY A 193 -6.25 -20.09 21.45
N LYS A 194 -5.43 -19.08 21.16
CA LYS A 194 -5.65 -17.67 21.51
C LYS A 194 -5.92 -17.43 23.00
N PRO A 195 -4.99 -17.79 23.90
CA PRO A 195 -5.19 -17.60 25.34
C PRO A 195 -5.61 -16.16 25.67
N GLY A 196 -6.67 -16.04 26.47
CA GLY A 196 -7.24 -14.77 26.92
C GLY A 196 -8.22 -14.08 25.97
N SER A 197 -8.56 -14.69 24.81
CA SER A 197 -9.62 -14.23 23.90
C SER A 197 -11.03 -14.60 24.33
#